data_AF-A0A9D2FTC7-F1
#
_entry.id   AF-A0A9D2FTC7-F1
#
_cell.length_a   1.000
_cell.length_b   1.000
_cell.length_c   1.000
_cell.angle_alpha   90.00
_cell.angle_beta   90.00
_cell.angle_gamma   90.00
#
_symmetry.space_group_name_H-M   'P 1'
#
loop_
_entity.id
_entity.type
_entity.pdbx_description
1 polymer ?
#
loop_
_entity_poly.entity_id
_entity_poly.type
_entity_poly.pdbx_seq_one_letter_code
_entity_poly.pdbx_strand_id
1 'polypeptide(L)' 'MFTSEWSKEHFRTAKPFMKRYVEGKSDNKDTEGKYVRFWSEIFTFGDEQVYISKEWYEGQRKRFENWYKGLR' A
#
# COMPACT_ATOMS: atom_id res chain seq x y z
N MET A 1 -5.86 -7.17 1.19
CA MET A 1 -4.81 -6.11 1.22
C MET A 1 -5.03 -4.93 0.26
N PHE A 2 -5.84 -5.05 -0.81
CA PHE A 2 -5.95 -4.01 -1.86
C PHE A 2 -7.22 -3.14 -1.81
N THR A 3 -8.06 -3.30 -0.80
CA THR A 3 -9.31 -2.54 -0.67
C THR A 3 -9.15 -1.38 0.32
N SER A 4 -10.01 -0.38 0.18
CA SER A 4 -10.07 0.75 1.11
C SER A 4 -10.48 0.27 2.51
N GLU A 5 -11.39 -0.70 2.61
CA GLU A 5 -11.84 -1.31 3.87
C GLU A 5 -10.67 -1.97 4.60
N TRP A 6 -9.88 -2.78 3.89
CA TRP A 6 -8.71 -3.42 4.48
C TRP A 6 -7.67 -2.39 4.91
N SER A 7 -7.45 -1.34 4.10
CA SER A 7 -6.54 -0.26 4.46
C SER A 7 -7.02 0.53 5.69
N LYS A 8 -8.34 0.68 5.86
CA LYS A 8 -8.95 1.32 7.03
C LYS A 8 -8.81 0.45 8.27
N GLU A 9 -9.02 -0.85 8.16
CA GLU A 9 -8.89 -1.81 9.25
C GLU A 9 -7.44 -1.92 9.75
N HIS A 10 -6.50 -2.16 8.83
CA HIS A 10 -5.11 -2.45 9.17
C HIS A 10 -4.27 -1.20 9.38
N PHE A 11 -4.45 -0.17 8.56
CA PHE A 11 -3.60 1.03 8.54
C PHE A 11 -4.32 2.31 8.96
N ARG A 12 -5.62 2.25 9.27
CA ARG A 12 -6.43 3.41 9.68
C ARG A 12 -6.37 4.57 8.69
N THR A 13 -6.33 4.25 7.40
CA THR A 13 -6.45 5.24 6.33
C THR A 13 -7.69 4.98 5.49
N ALA A 14 -8.37 6.05 5.08
CA ALA A 14 -9.53 5.96 4.19
C ALA A 14 -9.14 5.68 2.73
N LYS A 15 -7.87 5.88 2.39
CA LYS A 15 -7.34 5.71 1.05
C LYS A 15 -6.46 4.45 1.01
N PRO A 16 -6.34 3.78 -0.14
CA PRO A 16 -5.58 2.55 -0.23
C PRO A 16 -4.13 2.76 0.23
N PHE A 17 -3.69 1.95 1.20
CA PHE A 17 -2.30 1.97 1.66
C PHE A 17 -1.39 1.18 0.73
N MET A 18 -1.94 0.13 0.11
CA MET A 18 -1.27 -0.71 -0.87
C MET A 18 -2.12 -0.80 -2.14
N LYS A 19 -1.45 -0.89 -3.28
CA LYS A 19 -2.07 -1.07 -4.59
C LYS A 19 -1.38 -2.22 -5.32
N ARG A 20 -2.15 -3.15 -5.88
CA ARG A 20 -1.58 -4.28 -6.63
C ARG A 20 -0.81 -3.77 -7.84
N TYR A 21 0.38 -4.32 -8.06
CA TYR A 21 1.16 -4.11 -9.27
C TYR A 21 0.55 -4.94 -10.42
N VAL A 22 0.47 -4.34 -11.60
CA VAL A 22 0.11 -5.04 -12.84
C VAL A 22 1.33 -5.00 -13.73
N GLU A 23 1.81 -6.17 -14.15
CA GLU A 23 3.02 -6.29 -14.95
C GLU A 23 2.97 -5.39 -16.20
N GLY A 24 4.08 -4.69 -16.46
CA GLY A 24 4.20 -3.75 -17.58
C GLY A 24 3.48 -2.42 -17.37
N LYS A 25 2.78 -2.21 -16.24
CA LYS A 25 2.07 -0.95 -15.95
C LYS A 25 2.66 -0.23 -14.73
N SER A 26 3.33 0.89 -15.00
CA SER A 26 3.70 1.85 -13.96
C SER A 26 2.47 2.66 -13.56
N ASP A 27 1.93 2.41 -12.37
CA ASP A 27 0.72 3.07 -11.89
C ASP A 27 0.80 3.40 -10.40
N ASN A 28 1.76 4.29 -10.08
CA ASN A 28 1.98 4.82 -8.75
C ASN A 28 1.01 5.97 -8.37
N LYS A 29 -0.05 6.16 -9.15
CA LYS A 29 -1.09 7.15 -8.88
C LYS A 29 -2.20 6.59 -8.01
N ASP A 30 -2.96 7.47 -7.38
CA ASP A 30 -4.18 7.13 -6.66
C ASP A 30 -5.24 6.47 -7.57
N THR A 31 -6.35 6.04 -6.98
CA THR A 31 -7.43 5.33 -7.69
C THR A 31 -8.07 6.17 -8.80
N GLU A 32 -8.00 7.50 -8.69
CA GLU A 32 -8.52 8.46 -9.66
C GLU A 32 -7.48 8.84 -10.72
N GLY A 33 -6.23 8.36 -10.61
CA GLY A 33 -5.14 8.68 -11.54
C GLY A 33 -4.68 10.14 -11.47
N LYS A 34 -5.05 10.88 -10.41
CA LYS A 34 -4.85 12.32 -10.27
C LYS A 34 -3.56 12.66 -9.55
N TYR A 35 -3.23 11.91 -8.49
CA TYR A 35 -2.09 12.21 -7.63
C TYR A 35 -1.12 11.04 -7.53
N VAL A 36 0.19 11.31 -7.59
CA VAL A 36 1.23 10.31 -7.31
C VAL A 36 1.26 10.04 -5.82
N ARG A 37 0.56 8.99 -5.39
CA ARG A 37 0.41 8.62 -3.98
C ARG A 37 1.39 7.54 -3.54
N PHE A 38 1.79 6.68 -4.47
CA PHE A 38 2.61 5.52 -4.14
C PHE A 38 4.07 5.75 -4.55
N TRP A 39 4.99 5.05 -3.88
CA TRP A 39 6.36 4.90 -4.35
C TRP A 39 6.36 4.28 -5.75
N SER A 40 7.34 4.66 -6.59
CA SER A 40 7.52 4.07 -7.92
C SER A 40 8.16 2.67 -7.86
N GLU A 41 8.69 2.29 -6.70
CA GLU A 41 9.25 0.98 -6.44
C GLU A 41 8.14 -0.06 -6.23
N ILE A 42 8.43 -1.28 -6.69
CA ILE A 42 7.54 -2.44 -6.56
C ILE A 42 8.06 -3.28 -5.40
N PHE A 43 7.21 -3.51 -4.41
CA PHE A 43 7.52 -4.33 -3.24
C PHE A 43 6.86 -5.69 -3.39
N THR A 44 7.55 -6.74 -2.97
CA THR A 44 7.04 -8.12 -3.03
C THR A 44 6.78 -8.63 -1.61
N PHE A 45 5.56 -9.12 -1.37
CA PHE A 45 5.16 -9.76 -0.12
C PHE A 45 4.53 -11.12 -0.43
N GLY A 46 5.27 -12.21 -0.18
CA GLY A 46 4.88 -13.54 -0.67
C GLY A 46 4.84 -13.55 -2.20
N ASP A 47 3.74 -13.99 -2.77
CA ASP A 47 3.51 -14.03 -4.23
C ASP A 47 2.88 -12.73 -4.79
N GLU A 48 2.65 -11.73 -3.94
CA GLU A 48 1.98 -10.48 -4.34
C GLU A 48 2.99 -9.34 -4.53
N GLN A 49 2.94 -8.70 -5.70
CA GLN A 49 3.69 -7.48 -6.01
C GLN A 49 2.80 -6.25 -5.87
N VAL A 50 3.30 -5.23 -5.16
CA VAL A 50 2.49 -4.09 -4.74
C VAL A 50 3.26 -2.77 -4.78
N TYR A 51 2.52 -1.69 -4.97
CA TYR A 51 2.96 -0.34 -4.65
C TYR A 51 2.55 0.03 -3.22
N ILE A 52 3.42 0.75 -2.51
CA ILE A 52 3.20 1.21 -1.14
C ILE A 52 2.98 2.73 -1.12
N SER A 53 2.03 3.19 -0.31
CA SER A 53 1.74 4.62 -0.12
C SER A 53 2.98 5.38 0.39
N LYS A 54 3.15 6.64 -0.04
CA LYS A 54 4.16 7.57 0.50
C LYS A 54 3.75 8.16 1.84
N GLU A 55 2.49 8.06 2.20
CA GLU A 55 1.96 8.57 3.46
C GLU A 55 2.24 7.56 4.58
N TRP A 56 3.29 7.83 5.35
CA TRP A 56 3.71 7.04 6.50
C TRP A 56 3.64 7.88 7.77
N TYR A 57 2.43 8.30 8.15
CA TYR A 57 2.26 8.93 9.46
C TYR A 57 2.66 7.94 10.56
N GLU A 58 3.09 8.44 11.72
CA GLU A 58 3.66 7.60 12.80
C GLU A 58 2.79 6.38 13.14
N GLY A 59 1.47 6.58 13.23
CA GLY A 59 0.51 5.50 13.49
C GLY A 59 0.42 4.45 12.37
N GLN A 60 0.55 4.86 11.11
CA GLN A 60 0.56 3.96 9.95
C GLN A 60 1.86 3.16 9.90
N ARG A 61 3.00 3.81 10.17
CA ARG A 61 4.30 3.16 10.23
C ARG A 61 4.32 2.02 11.27
N LYS A 62 3.88 2.30 12.51
CA LYS A 62 3.80 1.27 13.57
C LYS A 62 2.89 0.09 13.16
N ARG A 63 1.76 0.39 12.50
CA ARG A 63 0.84 -0.64 12.00
C ARG A 63 1.45 -1.48 10.89
N PHE A 64 2.17 -0.85 9.97
CA PHE A 64 2.91 -1.53 8.92
C PHE A 64 3.98 -2.44 9.50
N GLU A 65 4.81 -1.96 10.44
CA GLU A 65 5.82 -2.78 11.10
C GLU A 65 5.19 -4.01 11.80
N ASN A 66 4.06 -3.83 12.50
CA ASN A 66 3.35 -4.93 13.15
C ASN A 66 2.75 -5.93 12.16
N TRP A 67 2.10 -5.43 11.10
CA TRP A 67 1.57 -6.29 10.04
C TRP A 67 2.68 -7.08 9.35
N TYR A 68 3.78 -6.42 9.00
CA TYR A 68 4.92 -7.03 8.33
C TYR A 68 5.60 -8.11 9.18
N LYS A 69 5.78 -7.86 10.49
CA LYS A 69 6.28 -8.87 11.44
C LYS A 69 5.36 -10.09 11.57
N GLY A 70 4.06 -9.92 11.30
CA GLY A 70 3.05 -10.97 11.32
C GLY A 70 2.96 -11.79 10.03
N LEU A 71 3.69 -11.43 8.97
CA LEU A 71 3.78 -12.21 7.72
C LEU A 71 4.73 -13.41 7.82
N ARG A 72 5.25 -13.69 9.02
CA ARG A 72 6.16 -14.81 9.32
C ARG A 72 5.49 -16.17 9.23
#